data_AF-A0A4W5KQB4-F1
#
_entry.id   AF-A0A4W5KQB4-F1
#
_cell.length_a   1.000
_cell.length_b   1.000
_cell.length_c   1.000
_cell.angle_alpha   90.00
_cell.angle_beta   90.00
_cell.angle_gamma   90.00
#
_symmetry.space_group_name_H-M   'P 1'
#
loop_
_entity.id
_entity.type
_entity.pdbx_description
1 polymer ?
#
loop_
_entity_poly.entity_id
_entity_poly.type
_entity_poly.pdbx_seq_one_letter_code
_entity_poly.pdbx_strand_id
1 'polypeptide(L)'
;MTNMENQQLGLTLLSQVAFNPNQSSLTVEGDDIEAFDKVMQHISYLNSRQFPTPGIRHLRISTTVKCFNEETCILVPETAGYVMVLQPEEPKISLSGIDHFARGAAEFESPEGVTLFPELRIVSTITREVEAETEPEATEATEGAEDDPTGTKLYHPTVDHASILEIGPP
;
A
#
# COMPACT_ATOMS: atom_id res chain seq x y z
N MET A 1 5.25 -6.18 -13.07
CA MET A 1 4.21 -6.98 -13.76
C MET A 1 4.39 -8.49 -13.52
N THR A 2 4.83 -8.91 -12.32
CA THR A 2 5.29 -10.29 -12.07
C THR A 2 4.62 -10.98 -10.88
N ASN A 3 3.49 -10.47 -10.38
CA ASN A 3 2.86 -11.02 -9.17
C ASN A 3 1.47 -11.62 -9.36
N MET A 4 0.95 -11.75 -10.59
CA MET A 4 -0.28 -12.52 -10.82
C MET A 4 -0.01 -14.02 -11.05
N GLU A 5 1.14 -14.38 -11.64
CA GLU A 5 1.44 -15.78 -11.98
C GLU A 5 1.72 -16.66 -10.75
N ASN A 6 2.45 -16.14 -9.76
CA ASN A 6 2.76 -16.91 -8.54
C ASN A 6 1.57 -17.01 -7.57
N GLN A 7 0.59 -16.10 -7.64
CA GLN A 7 -0.62 -16.17 -6.81
C GLN A 7 -1.66 -17.13 -7.40
N GLN A 8 -1.68 -17.26 -8.74
CA GLN A 8 -2.51 -18.25 -9.44
C GLN A 8 -2.18 -19.69 -9.02
N LEU A 9 -0.91 -19.99 -8.73
CA LEU A 9 -0.39 -21.32 -8.36
C LEU A 9 -0.85 -21.81 -6.97
N GLY A 10 -1.25 -20.91 -6.06
CA GLY A 10 -1.74 -21.27 -4.72
C GLY A 10 -3.25 -21.60 -4.67
N LEU A 11 -4.02 -21.12 -5.64
CA LEU A 11 -5.48 -21.31 -5.74
C LEU A 11 -5.87 -22.48 -6.65
N THR A 12 -4.90 -23.13 -7.32
CA THR A 12 -5.15 -24.03 -8.46
C THR A 12 -5.57 -25.46 -8.12
N LEU A 13 -5.71 -25.85 -6.86
CA LEU A 13 -5.92 -27.28 -6.58
C LEU A 13 -7.38 -27.74 -6.69
N LEU A 14 -8.40 -26.86 -6.67
CA LEU A 14 -9.82 -27.25 -6.83
C LEU A 14 -10.72 -26.18 -7.50
N SER A 15 -10.19 -25.02 -7.89
CA SER A 15 -11.01 -23.92 -8.44
C SER A 15 -10.29 -23.11 -9.51
N GLN A 16 -10.98 -22.79 -10.61
CA GLN A 16 -10.49 -21.91 -11.67
C GLN A 16 -11.01 -20.50 -11.45
N VAL A 17 -10.10 -19.51 -11.43
CA VAL A 17 -10.42 -18.10 -11.25
C VAL A 17 -9.95 -17.31 -12.48
N ALA A 18 -10.83 -16.49 -13.04
CA ALA A 18 -10.54 -15.61 -14.17
C ALA A 18 -11.09 -14.21 -13.93
N PHE A 19 -10.25 -13.18 -14.07
CA PHE A 19 -10.63 -11.79 -13.90
C PHE A 19 -10.53 -11.02 -15.22
N ASN A 20 -11.58 -10.27 -15.56
CA ASN A 20 -11.60 -9.37 -16.71
C ASN A 20 -11.69 -7.90 -16.25
N PRO A 21 -10.57 -7.16 -16.26
CA PRO A 21 -10.54 -5.77 -15.78
C PRO A 21 -11.35 -4.82 -16.65
N ASN A 22 -11.48 -5.09 -17.95
CA ASN A 22 -12.23 -4.22 -18.87
C ASN A 22 -13.74 -4.29 -18.64
N GLN A 23 -14.22 -5.39 -18.07
CA GLN A 23 -15.63 -5.61 -17.76
C GLN A 23 -15.91 -5.60 -16.25
N SER A 24 -14.88 -5.42 -15.41
CA SER A 24 -14.97 -5.55 -13.95
C SER A 24 -15.66 -6.85 -13.51
N SER A 25 -15.37 -7.96 -14.21
CA SER A 25 -16.01 -9.25 -13.95
C SER A 25 -15.00 -10.27 -13.42
N LEU A 26 -15.43 -11.03 -12.41
CA LEU A 26 -14.70 -12.15 -11.83
C LEU A 26 -15.52 -13.42 -12.06
N THR A 27 -14.90 -14.41 -12.69
CA THR A 27 -15.47 -15.74 -12.88
C THR A 27 -14.74 -16.71 -11.97
N VAL A 28 -15.49 -17.44 -11.17
CA VAL A 28 -14.99 -18.52 -10.31
C VAL A 28 -15.72 -19.79 -10.71
N GLU A 29 -14.96 -20.86 -10.89
CA GLU A 29 -15.46 -22.21 -11.13
C GLU A 29 -14.86 -23.13 -10.07
N GLY A 30 -15.68 -24.00 -9.51
CA GLY A 30 -15.30 -24.92 -8.45
C GLY A 30 -16.36 -26.01 -8.33
N ASP A 31 -15.93 -27.18 -7.83
CA ASP A 31 -16.76 -28.38 -7.77
C ASP A 31 -17.75 -28.37 -6.58
N ASP A 32 -17.44 -27.60 -5.53
CA ASP A 32 -18.25 -27.50 -4.31
C ASP A 32 -18.32 -26.07 -3.75
N ILE A 33 -19.26 -25.82 -2.84
CA ILE A 33 -19.46 -24.51 -2.20
C ILE A 33 -18.26 -24.07 -1.34
N GLU A 34 -17.53 -25.02 -0.76
CA GLU A 34 -16.38 -24.74 0.09
C GLU A 34 -15.20 -24.15 -0.71
N ALA A 35 -15.03 -24.58 -1.96
CA ALA A 35 -14.08 -24.01 -2.89
C ALA A 35 -14.43 -22.55 -3.22
N PHE A 36 -15.72 -22.24 -3.43
CA PHE A 36 -16.16 -20.85 -3.62
C PHE A 36 -15.89 -20.00 -2.39
N ASP A 37 -16.21 -20.46 -1.19
CA ASP A 37 -15.95 -19.73 0.06
C ASP A 37 -14.47 -19.40 0.24
N LYS A 38 -13.58 -20.37 -0.06
CA LYS A 38 -12.13 -20.16 -0.01
C LYS A 38 -11.69 -19.08 -1.01
N VAL A 39 -12.19 -19.11 -2.25
CA VAL A 39 -11.85 -18.07 -3.24
C VAL A 39 -12.38 -16.70 -2.79
N MET A 40 -13.63 -16.64 -2.31
CA MET A 40 -14.25 -15.39 -1.87
C MET A 40 -13.50 -14.72 -0.71
N GLN A 41 -12.92 -15.50 0.20
CA GLN A 41 -12.07 -14.98 1.29
C GLN A 41 -10.81 -14.25 0.81
N HIS A 42 -10.37 -14.49 -0.43
CA HIS A 42 -9.16 -13.87 -0.99
C HIS A 42 -9.46 -12.67 -1.91
N ILE A 43 -10.74 -12.35 -2.14
CA ILE A 43 -11.11 -11.19 -2.95
C ILE A 43 -11.03 -9.94 -2.08
N SER A 44 -10.11 -9.05 -2.44
CA SER A 44 -9.94 -7.77 -1.78
C SER A 44 -10.07 -6.62 -2.78
N TYR A 45 -10.63 -5.50 -2.31
CA TYR A 45 -10.51 -4.23 -3.02
C TYR A 45 -9.05 -3.73 -2.95
N LEU A 46 -8.54 -3.22 -4.07
CA LEU A 46 -7.22 -2.59 -4.14
C LEU A 46 -7.32 -1.25 -4.89
N ASN A 47 -6.76 -0.20 -4.30
CA ASN A 47 -6.55 1.08 -4.97
C ASN A 47 -5.06 1.24 -5.30
N SER A 48 -4.69 1.11 -6.57
CA SER A 48 -3.27 1.17 -6.99
C SER A 48 -2.70 2.59 -7.14
N ARG A 49 -3.47 3.63 -6.78
CA ARG A 49 -2.99 5.02 -6.87
C ARG A 49 -2.07 5.34 -5.70
N GLN A 50 -0.94 5.96 -5.99
CA GLN A 50 -0.01 6.48 -4.98
C GLN A 50 -0.67 7.50 -4.04
N PHE A 51 -1.63 8.28 -4.55
CA PHE A 51 -2.45 9.22 -3.78
C PHE A 51 -3.93 8.93 -4.02
N PRO A 52 -4.55 8.06 -3.20
CA PRO A 52 -5.98 7.80 -3.27
C PRO A 52 -6.78 9.09 -3.13
N THR A 53 -7.71 9.34 -4.06
CA THR A 53 -8.66 10.46 -3.94
C THR A 53 -9.67 10.13 -2.85
N PRO A 54 -9.76 10.93 -1.77
CA PRO A 54 -10.71 10.71 -0.69
C PRO A 54 -12.15 10.77 -1.17
N GLY A 55 -13.04 10.05 -0.48
CA GLY A 55 -14.47 10.06 -0.74
C GLY A 55 -15.09 8.67 -0.91
N ILE A 56 -16.38 8.67 -1.20
CA ILE A 56 -17.22 7.47 -1.28
C ILE A 56 -17.31 7.01 -2.74
N ARG A 57 -17.11 5.71 -2.97
CA ARG A 57 -17.27 5.06 -4.28
C ARG A 57 -18.33 3.98 -4.18
N HIS A 58 -19.52 4.26 -4.73
CA HIS A 58 -20.60 3.30 -4.79
C HIS A 58 -20.26 2.16 -5.75
N LEU A 59 -20.61 0.94 -5.35
CA LEU A 59 -20.45 -0.27 -6.15
C LEU A 59 -21.71 -1.12 -6.05
N ARG A 60 -21.96 -1.89 -7.11
CA ARG A 60 -23.07 -2.83 -7.21
C ARG A 60 -22.51 -4.15 -7.71
N ILE A 61 -22.83 -5.22 -7.00
CA ILE A 61 -22.36 -6.57 -7.27
C ILE A 61 -23.57 -7.36 -7.77
N SER A 62 -23.54 -7.71 -9.06
CA SER A 62 -24.55 -8.57 -9.68
C SER A 62 -23.91 -9.94 -9.95
N THR A 63 -24.53 -10.99 -9.44
CA THR A 63 -23.98 -12.36 -9.53
C THR A 63 -24.86 -13.22 -10.44
N THR A 64 -24.23 -13.94 -11.36
CA THR A 64 -24.90 -14.95 -12.20
C THR A 64 -24.33 -16.32 -11.87
N VAL A 65 -25.16 -17.23 -11.36
CA VAL A 65 -24.77 -18.62 -11.07
C VAL A 65 -25.14 -19.51 -12.24
N LYS A 66 -24.23 -20.39 -12.66
CA LYS A 66 -24.46 -21.43 -13.67
C LYS A 66 -24.21 -22.79 -13.04
N CYS A 67 -25.23 -23.62 -12.98
CA CYS A 67 -25.14 -24.99 -12.47
C CYS A 67 -25.20 -25.97 -13.64
N PHE A 68 -24.52 -27.09 -13.50
CA PHE A 68 -24.53 -28.15 -14.49
C PHE A 68 -25.78 -29.03 -14.34
N ASN A 69 -26.12 -29.78 -15.39
CA ASN A 69 -27.16 -30.84 -15.39
C ASN A 69 -28.59 -30.42 -14.97
N GLU A 70 -29.00 -29.18 -15.28
CA GLU A 70 -30.36 -28.67 -14.97
C GLU A 70 -30.68 -28.61 -13.46
N GLU A 71 -29.66 -28.66 -12.60
CA GLU A 71 -29.85 -28.49 -11.17
C GLU A 71 -30.35 -27.08 -10.84
N THR A 72 -31.22 -26.97 -9.83
CA THR A 72 -31.73 -25.69 -9.37
C THR A 72 -30.61 -24.88 -8.73
N CYS A 73 -30.15 -23.84 -9.44
CA CYS A 73 -29.17 -22.91 -8.88
C CYS A 73 -29.72 -22.09 -7.71
N ILE A 74 -28.82 -21.76 -6.79
CA ILE A 74 -29.08 -20.72 -5.81
C ILE A 74 -29.22 -19.36 -6.52
N LEU A 75 -30.16 -18.55 -6.04
CA LEU A 75 -30.28 -17.15 -6.43
C LEU A 75 -29.41 -16.33 -5.47
N VAL A 76 -28.43 -15.62 -6.03
CA VAL A 76 -27.62 -14.67 -5.27
C VAL A 76 -28.22 -13.29 -5.53
N PRO A 77 -28.77 -12.61 -4.49
CA PRO A 77 -29.35 -11.29 -4.66
C PRO A 77 -28.27 -10.30 -5.06
N GLU A 78 -28.70 -9.28 -5.79
CA GLU A 78 -27.83 -8.17 -6.11
C GLU A 78 -27.52 -7.36 -4.86
N THR A 79 -26.25 -7.08 -4.64
CA THR A 79 -25.79 -6.43 -3.42
C THR A 79 -25.19 -5.07 -3.76
N ALA A 80 -25.59 -4.03 -3.04
CA ALA A 80 -25.01 -2.70 -3.16
C ALA A 80 -24.06 -2.44 -1.99
N GLY A 81 -22.98 -1.72 -2.25
CA GLY A 81 -22.03 -1.33 -1.23
C GLY A 81 -21.31 -0.06 -1.61
N TYR A 82 -20.32 0.30 -0.81
CA TYR A 82 -19.41 1.38 -1.15
C TYR A 82 -18.03 1.14 -0.56
N VAL A 83 -17.04 1.68 -1.25
CA VAL A 83 -15.68 1.84 -0.72
C VAL A 83 -15.55 3.27 -0.23
N MET A 84 -15.20 3.45 1.03
CA MET A 84 -14.81 4.73 1.60
C MET A 84 -13.30 4.86 1.55
N VAL A 85 -12.80 5.85 0.82
CA VAL A 85 -11.39 6.24 0.84
C VAL A 85 -11.24 7.38 1.84
N LEU A 86 -10.52 7.11 2.93
CA LEU A 86 -10.25 8.10 3.96
C LEU A 86 -9.26 9.15 3.45
N GLN A 87 -9.42 10.37 3.93
CA GLN A 87 -8.43 11.41 3.69
C GLN A 87 -7.17 11.09 4.51
N PRO A 88 -5.98 11.01 3.89
CA PRO A 88 -4.74 10.89 4.64
C PRO A 88 -4.56 12.10 5.56
N GLU A 89 -4.00 11.88 6.75
CA GLU A 89 -3.57 12.99 7.57
C GLU A 89 -2.50 13.80 6.83
N GLU A 90 -2.64 15.12 6.87
CA GLU A 90 -1.66 15.99 6.23
C GLU A 90 -0.30 15.83 6.94
N PRO A 91 0.78 15.48 6.21
CA PRO A 91 2.08 15.32 6.81
C PRO A 91 2.58 16.69 7.31
N LYS A 92 3.00 16.75 8.56
CA LYS A 92 3.49 17.99 9.17
C LYS A 92 4.99 17.89 9.41
N ILE A 93 5.71 18.89 8.92
CA ILE A 93 7.11 19.12 9.26
C ILE A 93 7.15 20.38 10.13
N SER A 94 7.63 20.23 11.36
CA SER A 94 7.88 21.34 12.27
C SER A 94 9.37 21.59 12.38
N LEU A 95 9.78 22.82 12.07
CA LEU A 95 11.14 23.30 12.23
C LEU A 95 11.15 24.23 13.44
N SER A 96 12.05 23.97 14.39
CA SER A 96 12.29 24.85 15.53
C SER A 96 13.78 25.11 15.68
N GLY A 97 14.15 26.31 16.12
CA GLY A 97 15.54 26.73 16.25
C GLY A 97 15.60 28.24 16.49
N ILE A 98 16.82 28.77 16.54
CA ILE A 98 17.06 30.20 16.65
C ILE A 98 16.70 30.91 15.34
N ASP A 99 15.94 32.00 15.44
CA ASP A 99 15.49 32.81 14.29
C ASP A 99 16.64 33.64 13.68
N HIS A 100 17.63 34.00 14.49
CA HIS A 100 18.82 34.73 14.04
C HIS A 100 20.07 34.21 14.72
N PHE A 101 21.14 34.12 13.93
CA PHE A 101 22.47 33.71 14.37
C PHE A 101 23.48 34.75 13.91
N ALA A 102 24.27 35.28 14.84
CA ALA A 102 25.32 36.26 14.57
C ALA A 102 26.65 35.81 15.20
N ARG A 103 27.72 35.86 14.40
CA ARG A 103 29.11 35.53 14.76
C ARG A 103 30.04 36.61 14.21
N GLY A 104 31.24 36.74 14.76
CA GLY A 104 32.22 37.69 14.24
C GLY A 104 32.73 37.29 12.86
N ALA A 105 33.05 38.27 11.99
CA ALA A 105 33.53 38.02 10.62
C ALA A 105 34.77 37.07 10.58
N ALA A 106 35.68 37.23 11.54
CA ALA A 106 36.88 36.39 11.67
C ALA A 106 36.57 34.89 11.92
N GLU A 107 35.40 34.56 12.48
CA GLU A 107 34.99 33.18 12.71
C GLU A 107 34.55 32.49 11.41
N PHE A 108 33.97 33.24 10.47
CA PHE A 108 33.62 32.75 9.14
C PHE A 108 34.84 32.54 8.23
N GLU A 109 35.93 33.24 8.50
CA GLU A 109 37.21 33.13 7.79
C GLU A 109 38.12 32.04 8.37
N SER A 110 37.72 31.45 9.50
CA SER A 110 38.47 30.35 10.11
C SER A 110 38.44 29.11 9.19
N PRO A 111 39.54 28.33 9.11
CA PRO A 111 39.58 27.10 8.31
C PRO A 111 38.63 26.01 8.84
N GLU A 112 38.13 26.14 10.07
CA GLU A 112 37.17 25.23 10.71
C GLU A 112 35.72 25.54 10.32
N GLY A 113 35.43 26.78 9.88
CA GLY A 113 34.08 27.23 9.50
C GLY A 113 33.13 27.39 10.69
N VAL A 114 31.85 27.65 10.40
CA VAL A 114 30.81 27.85 11.43
C VAL A 114 29.57 27.00 11.17
N THR A 115 29.01 26.41 12.22
CA THR A 115 27.73 25.70 12.17
C THR A 115 26.58 26.71 12.05
N LEU A 116 25.83 26.65 10.95
CA LEU A 116 24.76 27.61 10.65
C LEU A 116 23.47 27.37 11.46
N PHE A 117 23.22 26.12 11.87
CA PHE A 117 21.97 25.71 12.49
C PHE A 117 22.18 24.86 13.75
N PRO A 118 22.87 25.38 14.77
CA PRO A 118 23.24 24.59 15.96
C PRO A 118 22.01 24.11 16.77
N GLU A 119 20.87 24.78 16.63
CA GLU A 119 19.63 24.48 17.38
C GLU A 119 18.46 24.02 16.50
N LEU A 120 18.71 23.75 15.21
CA LEU A 120 17.65 23.30 14.31
C LEU A 120 17.16 21.91 14.71
N ARG A 121 15.88 21.84 15.09
CA ARG A 121 15.14 20.62 15.38
C ARG A 121 14.09 20.45 14.30
N ILE A 122 14.15 19.32 13.61
CA ILE A 122 13.20 18.92 12.59
C ILE A 122 12.36 17.79 13.17
N VAL A 123 11.05 18.02 13.31
CA VAL A 123 10.09 17.01 13.76
C VAL A 123 9.12 16.74 12.61
N SER A 124 9.07 15.49 12.15
CA SER A 124 8.12 15.02 11.14
C SER A 124 7.07 14.13 11.81
N THR A 125 5.81 14.22 11.38
CA THR A 125 4.75 13.31 11.83
C THR A 125 4.79 11.94 11.15
N ILE A 126 5.63 11.74 10.14
CA ILE A 126 5.83 10.43 9.49
C ILE A 126 6.99 9.70 10.18
N THR A 127 6.69 8.66 10.95
CA THR A 127 7.70 7.68 11.39
C THR A 127 8.10 6.83 10.19
N ARG A 128 9.36 6.94 9.75
CA ARG A 128 9.92 5.93 8.84
C ARG A 128 9.95 4.62 9.60
N GLU A 129 9.17 3.64 9.17
CA GLU A 129 9.43 2.25 9.54
C GLU A 129 10.73 1.86 8.83
N VAL A 130 11.85 2.04 9.52
CA VAL A 130 13.10 1.41 9.13
C VAL A 130 12.94 -0.03 9.59
N GLU A 131 12.63 -0.92 8.66
CA GLU A 131 12.96 -2.34 8.88
C GLU A 131 14.46 -2.36 9.15
N ALA A 132 14.82 -2.57 10.41
CA ALA A 132 16.21 -2.71 10.80
C ALA A 132 16.70 -3.99 10.13
N GLU A 133 17.47 -3.86 9.06
CA GLU A 133 18.29 -4.94 8.54
C GLU A 133 19.22 -5.36 9.68
N THR A 134 18.87 -6.45 10.36
CA THR A 134 19.77 -7.13 11.28
C THR A 134 20.87 -7.75 10.44
N GLU A 135 22.00 -7.07 10.30
CA GLU A 135 23.23 -7.70 9.85
C GLU A 135 23.79 -8.59 10.96
N PRO A 136 24.17 -9.86 10.67
CA PRO A 136 25.08 -10.61 11.52
C PRO A 136 26.52 -10.17 11.25
N GLU A 137 27.27 -9.85 12.31
CA GLU A 137 28.71 -9.57 12.28
C GLU A 137 29.50 -10.68 11.53
N ALA A 138 30.35 -10.30 10.56
CA ALA A 138 31.72 -10.80 10.40
C ALA A 138 32.51 -10.07 9.28
N THR A 139 33.49 -9.26 9.71
CA THR A 139 34.87 -9.05 9.20
C THR A 139 35.19 -8.77 7.71
N GLU A 140 35.85 -7.60 7.54
CA GLU A 140 36.99 -7.23 6.64
C GLU A 140 36.81 -6.97 5.12
N ALA A 141 37.05 -5.69 4.76
CA ALA A 141 37.63 -5.06 3.54
C ALA A 141 36.94 -5.35 2.18
N THR A 142 36.60 -4.40 1.30
CA THR A 142 37.31 -3.22 0.77
C THR A 142 36.33 -2.33 -0.03
N GLU A 143 36.60 -1.03 -0.07
CA GLU A 143 36.36 -0.04 -1.15
C GLU A 143 34.99 0.08 -1.86
N GLY A 144 34.41 1.29 -1.70
CA GLY A 144 33.88 2.08 -2.81
C GLY A 144 32.39 1.93 -3.10
N ALA A 145 31.56 2.73 -2.44
CA ALA A 145 30.24 3.07 -2.96
C ALA A 145 29.94 4.54 -2.66
N GLU A 146 29.73 5.30 -3.73
CA GLU A 146 29.36 6.70 -3.74
C GLU A 146 28.06 6.90 -2.95
N ASP A 147 28.11 7.73 -1.91
CA ASP A 147 26.92 8.30 -1.27
C ASP A 147 26.17 9.14 -2.32
N ASP A 148 25.08 8.60 -2.88
CA ASP A 148 24.06 9.41 -3.54
C ASP A 148 23.18 10.05 -2.45
N PRO A 149 23.29 11.38 -2.20
CA PRO A 149 22.51 12.04 -1.16
C PRO A 149 21.05 12.27 -1.58
N THR A 150 20.61 11.71 -2.70
CA THR A 150 19.29 11.95 -3.30
C THR A 150 18.45 10.69 -3.42
N GLY A 151 18.49 9.83 -2.39
CA GLY A 151 17.57 8.71 -2.24
C GLY A 151 16.12 9.16 -2.05
N THR A 152 15.47 9.58 -3.15
CA THR A 152 14.02 9.75 -3.22
C THR A 152 13.40 8.36 -3.16
N LYS A 153 13.32 7.78 -1.96
CA LYS A 153 12.58 6.53 -1.75
C LYS A 153 11.11 6.80 -2.01
N LEU A 154 10.66 6.36 -3.18
CA LEU A 154 9.25 6.33 -3.56
C LEU A 154 8.48 5.60 -2.46
N TYR A 155 7.51 6.28 -1.89
CA TYR A 155 6.56 5.69 -0.96
C TYR A 155 5.86 4.52 -1.66
N HIS A 156 6.12 3.30 -1.21
CA HIS A 156 5.34 2.13 -1.57
C HIS A 156 4.30 1.94 -0.46
N PRO A 157 3.03 2.35 -0.66
CA PRO A 157 1.97 2.00 0.26
C PRO A 157 1.72 0.50 0.13
N THR A 158 2.41 -0.30 0.93
CA THR A 158 2.02 -1.68 1.18
C THR A 158 0.93 -1.66 2.25
N VAL A 159 -0.26 -2.13 1.84
CA VAL A 159 -1.48 -2.36 2.63
C VAL A 159 -2.26 -1.08 2.97
N ASP A 160 -3.35 -0.85 2.21
CA ASP A 160 -4.30 0.26 2.39
C ASP A 160 -5.05 0.14 3.73
N HIS A 161 -4.47 0.66 4.82
CA HIS A 161 -5.23 1.03 6.01
C HIS A 161 -6.23 2.18 5.76
N ALA A 162 -6.27 2.72 4.53
CA ALA A 162 -7.01 3.94 4.17
C ALA A 162 -8.33 3.69 3.41
N SER A 163 -8.68 2.44 3.09
CA SER A 163 -9.93 2.12 2.39
C SER A 163 -10.77 1.11 3.17
N ILE A 164 -12.04 1.43 3.41
CA ILE A 164 -13.00 0.56 4.09
C ILE A 164 -14.06 0.14 3.08
N LEU A 165 -14.30 -1.17 2.95
CA LEU A 165 -15.39 -1.73 2.15
C LEU A 165 -16.58 -2.02 3.08
N GLU A 166 -17.70 -1.35 2.82
CA GLU A 166 -18.97 -1.66 3.47
C GLU A 166 -19.95 -2.21 2.46
N ILE A 167 -20.50 -3.38 2.77
CA ILE A 167 -21.54 -4.05 1.98
C ILE A 167 -22.87 -3.78 2.69
N GLY A 168 -23.83 -3.20 1.97
CA GLY A 168 -25.17 -2.94 2.50
C GLY A 168 -25.92 -4.24 2.82
N PRO A 169 -27.02 -4.17 3.60
CA PRO A 169 -27.87 -5.33 3.81
C PRO A 169 -28.37 -5.89 2.46
N PRO A 170 -28.58 -7.22 2.37
CA PRO A 170 -29.19 -7.84 1.19
C PRO A 170 -30.62 -7.36 0.93
#